data_AF-T0HGV0-F1
#
_entry.id   AF-T0HGV0-F1
#
_cell.length_a   1.000
_cell.length_b   1.000
_cell.length_c   1.000
_cell.angle_alpha   90.00
_cell.angle_beta   90.00
_cell.angle_gamma   90.00
#
_symmetry.space_group_name_H-M   'P 1'
#
loop_
_entity.id
_entity.type
_entity.pdbx_description
1 polymer ?
#
loop_
_entity_poly.entity_id
_entity_poly.type
_entity_poly.pdbx_seq_one_letter_code
_entity_poly.pdbx_strand_id
1 'polypeptide(L)' 'MLALCGGCCSCATCHVFIDPEFIESLPAPGEDENDLLDSSDHRNDRSRLACQIGLNAGLDGLRVTIAPED' A
#
# COMPACT_ATOMS: atom_id res chain seq x y z
N MET A 1 8.14 -4.53 -7.34
CA MET A 1 7.04 -3.57 -7.59
C MET A 1 6.84 -3.40 -9.09
N LEU A 2 5.73 -3.93 -9.62
CA LEU A 2 5.48 -4.04 -11.06
C LEU A 2 4.30 -3.20 -11.55
N ALA A 3 3.32 -2.93 -10.68
CA ALA A 3 2.10 -2.18 -11.00
C ALA A 3 1.30 -2.77 -12.20
N LEU A 4 1.10 -4.09 -12.19
CA LEU A 4 0.49 -4.87 -13.29
C LEU A 4 -0.84 -4.29 -13.80
N CYS A 5 -1.72 -3.83 -12.90
CA CYS A 5 -3.01 -3.26 -13.27
C CYS A 5 -2.98 -1.76 -13.63
N GLY A 6 -1.82 -1.11 -13.65
CA GLY A 6 -1.71 0.32 -13.92
C GLY A 6 -2.30 1.22 -12.83
N GLY A 7 -2.56 0.70 -11.64
CA GLY A 7 -3.05 1.48 -10.49
C GLY A 7 -4.56 1.48 -10.28
N CYS A 8 -5.30 0.59 -10.93
CA CYS A 8 -6.77 0.50 -10.83
C CYS A 8 -7.31 -0.35 -9.66
N CYS A 9 -6.50 -0.63 -8.63
CA CYS A 9 -6.86 -1.51 -7.52
C CYS A 9 -7.36 -2.91 -7.99
N SER A 10 -6.58 -3.58 -8.85
CA SER A 10 -6.94 -4.92 -9.36
C SER A 10 -5.79 -5.93 -9.29
N CYS A 11 -4.71 -5.60 -8.57
CA CYS A 11 -3.59 -6.50 -8.29
C CYS A 11 -2.85 -6.07 -7.02
N ALA A 12 -2.06 -6.95 -6.41
CA ALA A 12 -1.22 -6.63 -5.24
C ALA A 12 0.24 -6.26 -5.57
N THR A 13 0.64 -6.20 -6.85
CA THR A 13 2.06 -6.00 -7.27
C THR A 13 2.67 -4.62 -6.97
N CYS A 14 1.89 -3.72 -6.38
CA CYS A 14 2.31 -2.40 -5.89
C CYS A 14 2.32 -2.32 -4.36
N HIS A 15 2.39 -3.47 -3.70
CA HIS A 15 2.42 -3.59 -2.24
C HIS A 15 3.68 -2.93 -1.64
N VAL A 16 3.42 -2.10 -0.62
CA VAL A 16 4.43 -1.43 0.20
C VAL A 16 4.07 -1.53 1.68
N PHE A 17 5.07 -1.35 2.54
CA PHE A 17 4.90 -1.11 3.96
C PHE A 17 5.07 0.37 4.27
N ILE A 18 4.08 0.95 4.94
CA ILE A 18 4.11 2.33 5.40
C ILE A 18 5.03 2.45 6.62
N ASP A 19 5.82 3.52 6.68
CA ASP A 19 6.55 3.85 7.88
C ASP A 19 5.57 4.12 9.05
N PRO A 20 5.78 3.50 10.23
CA PRO A 20 4.88 3.67 11.37
C PRO A 20 4.53 5.11 11.70
N GLU A 21 5.42 6.07 11.47
CA GLU A 21 5.18 7.50 11.74
C GLU A 21 4.06 8.11 10.87
N PHE A 22 3.70 7.48 9.74
CA PHE A 22 2.69 7.96 8.80
C PHE A 22 1.40 7.13 8.78
N ILE A 23 1.30 6.04 9.54
CA ILE A 23 0.12 5.15 9.49
C ILE A 23 -1.16 5.89 9.88
N GLU A 24 -1.11 6.67 10.96
CA GLU A 24 -2.27 7.44 11.44
C GLU A 24 -2.61 8.64 10.53
N SER A 25 -1.68 9.04 9.66
CA SER A 25 -1.86 10.11 8.67
C SER A 25 -2.57 9.64 7.40
N LEU A 26 -2.78 8.33 7.23
CA LEU A 26 -3.45 7.73 6.09
C LEU A 26 -4.84 7.21 6.50
N PRO A 27 -5.84 7.28 5.61
CA PRO A 27 -7.06 6.54 5.82
C PRO A 27 -6.75 5.04 5.80
N ALA A 28 -7.57 4.25 6.51
CA ALA A 28 -7.52 2.80 6.43
C ALA A 28 -7.66 2.31 4.97
N PRO A 29 -7.08 1.16 4.61
CA PRO A 29 -7.29 0.58 3.28
C PRO A 29 -8.77 0.34 3.03
N GLY A 30 -9.21 0.55 1.79
CA GLY A 30 -10.57 0.20 1.36
C GLY A 30 -10.78 -1.32 1.32
N GLU A 31 -12.02 -1.77 1.17
CA GLU A 31 -12.37 -3.20 1.12
C GLU A 31 -11.63 -3.93 -0.02
N ASP A 32 -11.70 -3.41 -1.25
CA ASP A 32 -10.99 -4.01 -2.41
C ASP A 32 -9.46 -4.04 -2.21
N GLU A 33 -8.90 -2.98 -1.62
CA GLU A 33 -7.47 -2.94 -1.29
C GLU A 33 -7.11 -4.03 -0.27
N ASN A 34 -7.96 -4.20 0.73
CA ASN A 34 -7.80 -5.18 1.79
C ASN A 34 -7.87 -6.61 1.26
N ASP A 35 -8.86 -6.93 0.41
CA ASP A 35 -9.00 -8.25 -0.21
C ASP A 35 -7.80 -8.61 -1.10
N LEU A 36 -7.27 -7.64 -1.85
CA LEU A 36 -6.08 -7.85 -2.67
C LEU A 36 -4.84 -8.10 -1.81
N LEU A 37 -4.67 -7.36 -0.70
CA LEU A 37 -3.55 -7.56 0.21
C LEU A 37 -3.61 -8.90 0.94
N ASP A 38 -4.79 -9.48 1.17
CA ASP A 38 -4.95 -10.83 1.75
C ASP A 38 -4.37 -11.94 0.86
N SER A 39 -4.13 -11.66 -0.43
CA SER A 39 -3.48 -12.62 -1.33
C SER A 39 -1.95 -12.67 -1.21
N SER A 40 -1.32 -11.77 -0.45
CA SER A 40 0.15 -11.72 -0.26
C SER A 40 0.58 -12.41 1.04
N ASP A 41 1.59 -13.28 0.95
CA ASP A 41 2.21 -13.93 2.12
C ASP A 41 2.99 -12.93 2.99
N HIS A 42 3.25 -11.73 2.48
CA HIS A 42 4.00 -10.68 3.15
C HIS A 42 3.12 -9.62 3.82
N ARG A 43 1.80 -9.83 3.85
CA ARG A 43 0.86 -8.89 4.47
C ARG A 43 1.15 -8.69 5.96
N ASN A 44 1.07 -7.43 6.41
CA ASN A 44 1.05 -7.04 7.81
C ASN A 44 0.22 -5.75 8.01
N ASP A 45 0.12 -5.27 9.25
CA ASP A 45 -0.69 -4.10 9.61
C ASP A 45 -0.25 -2.78 8.94
N ARG A 46 0.93 -2.76 8.33
CA ARG A 46 1.49 -1.59 7.63
C ARG A 46 1.38 -1.72 6.12
N SER A 47 0.81 -2.82 5.62
CA SER A 47 0.62 -3.08 4.20
C SER A 47 -0.35 -2.09 3.58
N ARG A 48 0.05 -1.51 2.45
CA ARG A 48 -0.80 -0.71 1.56
C ARG A 48 -0.48 -1.02 0.11
N LEU A 49 -1.44 -0.82 -0.78
CA LEU A 49 -1.19 -0.72 -2.21
C LEU A 49 -0.81 0.71 -2.54
N ALA A 50 0.40 0.94 -3.04
CA ALA A 50 0.91 2.29 -3.27
C ALA A 50 0.02 3.11 -4.22
N CYS A 51 -0.69 2.47 -5.14
CA CYS A 51 -1.62 3.14 -6.05
C CYS A 51 -2.88 3.69 -5.37
N GLN A 52 -3.21 3.23 -4.15
CA GLN A 52 -4.36 3.69 -3.38
C GLN A 52 -4.00 4.85 -2.42
N ILE A 53 -2.74 5.28 -2.41
CA ILE A 53 -2.26 6.37 -1.54
C ILE A 53 -2.37 7.71 -2.28
N GLY A 54 -3.37 8.50 -1.92
CA GLY A 54 -3.51 9.88 -2.39
C GLY A 54 -2.50 10.80 -1.71
N LEU A 55 -1.44 11.19 -2.43
CA LEU A 55 -0.44 12.12 -1.91
C LEU A 55 -1.05 13.51 -1.62
N ASN A 56 -0.69 14.07 -0.47
CA ASN A 56 -1.08 15.40 -0.04
C ASN A 56 0.02 16.02 0.83
N ALA A 57 -0.10 17.30 1.18
CA ALA A 57 0.94 18.03 1.92
C ALA A 57 1.21 17.45 3.33
N GLY A 58 0.26 16.75 3.93
CA GLY A 58 0.44 16.06 5.22
C GLY A 58 1.29 14.79 5.14
N LEU A 59 1.70 14.38 3.94
CA LEU A 59 2.57 13.23 3.68
C LEU A 59 3.98 13.66 3.23
N ASP A 60 4.35 14.92 3.44
CA ASP A 60 5.71 15.38 3.15
C ASP A 60 6.72 14.55 3.95
N GLY A 61 7.71 13.98 3.26
CA GLY A 61 8.68 13.08 3.85
C GLY A 61 8.22 11.62 4.04
N LEU A 62 7.04 11.23 3.53
CA LEU A 62 6.53 9.86 3.60
C LEU A 62 7.60 8.85 3.15
N ARG A 63 7.86 7.87 4.01
CA ARG A 63 8.74 6.73 3.72
C ARG A 63 7.91 5.47 3.59
N VAL A 64 8.28 4.67 2.59
CA VAL A 64 7.70 3.35 2.37
C VAL A 64 8.81 2.36 2.06
N THR A 65 8.59 1.10 2.42
CA THR A 65 9.44 -0.02 2.00
C THR A 65 8.68 -0.85 0.99
N ILE A 66 9.31 -1.19 -0.14
CA ILE A 66 8.70 -2.09 -1.13
C ILE A 66 8.58 -3.48 -0.51
N ALA A 67 7.40 -4.07 -0.55
CA ALA A 67 7.20 -5.44 -0.07
C ALA A 67 7.97 -6.43 -0.96
N PRO A 68 8.41 -7.58 -0.42
CA PRO A 68 9.00 -8.64 -1.24
C PRO A 68 8.02 -9.12 -2.32
N GLU A 69 8.55 -9.73 -3.37
CA GLU A 69 7.71 -10.35 -4.39
C GLU A 69 7.27 -11.73 -3.87
N ASP A 70 5.97 -11.97 -3.92
CA ASP A 70 5.37 -13.31 -3.83
C ASP A 70 5.72 -14.16 -5.08
#